data_AF-A0A5C9EZX2-F1
#
_entry.id   AF-A0A5C9EZX2-F1
#
_cell.length_a   1.000
_cell.length_b   1.000
_cell.length_c   1.000
_cell.angle_alpha   90.00
_cell.angle_beta   90.00
_cell.angle_gamma   90.00
#
_symmetry.space_group_name_H-M   'P 1'
#
loop_
_entity.id
_entity.type
_entity.pdbx_description
1 polymer ?
#
loop_
_entity_poly.entity_id
_entity_poly.type
_entity_poly.pdbx_seq_one_letter_code
_entity_poly.pdbx_strand_id
1 'polypeptide(L)'
;MDIEFLDFKKIKNTFSDSEQLQGKFVQAQLKYQKFEALRDKTIGSRSIEDNKFILSIKDETKKLEALHGDLMEELQNDLQYLITFQDKLTKNYKQFFIDKLKKIALSTETTKNIGLSYINDKKISKIVNSITFIPSLSINNWSNLLDTLQMNNSFLNCMNKVEAFYRNLLEKHFNRRLAEIPENTEKILIEEYKEAFFKDPTLTFNTFIRNLKTKLTEEEFEKRRTLIENTKKTKELEKLKQQQKEQTSTLNDYFKYSDKEFQRRRRKKQRKSLSEIAQEPLKEQEIDDKKKEKIEKFKSKFEDSFEKKYLLQEEDLEDPLDLIRKRKKEKDKEYKNFIDKFKKERSDEDFN
;
A
#
# COMPACT_ATOMS: atom_id res chain seq x y z
N MET A 1 -15.57 41.68 -5.19
CA MET A 1 -15.65 42.06 -6.61
C MET A 1 -16.55 41.04 -7.26
N ASP A 2 -17.81 41.42 -7.48
CA ASP A 2 -18.81 40.57 -8.10
C ASP A 2 -18.38 40.30 -9.54
N ILE A 3 -17.92 39.09 -9.77
CA ILE A 3 -17.60 38.60 -11.10
C ILE A 3 -18.97 38.35 -11.74
N GLU A 4 -19.40 39.24 -12.65
CA GLU A 4 -20.50 38.96 -13.56
C GLU A 4 -20.16 37.67 -14.32
N PHE A 5 -20.64 36.55 -13.80
CA PHE A 5 -20.55 35.26 -14.45
C PHE A 5 -21.32 35.39 -15.77
N LEU A 6 -20.59 35.23 -16.87
CA LEU A 6 -21.10 35.24 -18.23
C LEU A 6 -22.41 34.45 -18.34
N ASP A 7 -23.50 35.15 -18.63
CA ASP A 7 -24.74 34.50 -19.00
C ASP A 7 -24.66 34.09 -20.47
N PHE A 8 -24.02 32.93 -20.74
CA PHE A 8 -24.01 32.30 -22.05
C PHE A 8 -25.41 32.17 -22.66
N LYS A 9 -26.47 32.21 -21.82
CA LYS A 9 -27.85 32.28 -22.29
C LYS A 9 -28.15 33.58 -23.04
N LYS A 10 -27.61 34.73 -22.65
CA LYS A 10 -27.81 36.00 -23.39
C LYS A 10 -27.20 35.94 -24.78
N ILE A 11 -25.99 35.38 -24.90
CA ILE A 11 -25.32 35.18 -26.20
C ILE A 11 -26.09 34.16 -27.04
N LYS A 12 -26.56 33.07 -26.44
CA LYS A 12 -27.40 32.08 -27.13
C LYS A 12 -28.73 32.66 -27.59
N ASN A 13 -29.35 33.53 -26.79
CA ASN A 13 -30.61 34.21 -27.13
C ASN A 13 -30.43 35.24 -28.26
N THR A 14 -29.25 35.83 -28.45
CA THR A 14 -28.98 36.66 -29.64
C THR A 14 -28.83 35.86 -30.94
N PHE A 15 -28.62 34.55 -30.87
CA PHE A 15 -28.46 33.68 -32.04
C PHE A 15 -29.65 32.75 -32.31
N SER A 16 -30.73 32.82 -31.52
CA SER A 16 -31.97 32.11 -31.83
C SER A 16 -32.58 32.55 -33.16
N ASP A 17 -32.32 33.80 -33.55
CA ASP A 17 -32.89 34.40 -34.76
C ASP A 17 -32.23 33.87 -36.04
N SER A 18 -30.94 33.47 -35.98
CA SER A 18 -30.25 32.86 -37.13
C SER A 18 -30.71 31.41 -37.35
N GLU A 19 -30.93 30.64 -36.29
CA GLU A 19 -31.52 29.29 -36.37
C GLU A 19 -32.95 29.34 -36.94
N GLN A 20 -33.75 30.34 -36.53
CA GLN A 20 -35.08 30.56 -37.09
C GLN A 20 -35.05 30.97 -38.57
N LEU A 21 -34.09 31.80 -38.98
CA LEU A 21 -33.90 32.19 -40.38
C LEU A 21 -33.47 30.99 -41.25
N GLN A 22 -32.56 30.15 -40.76
CA GLN A 22 -32.20 28.88 -41.43
C GLN A 22 -33.42 27.97 -41.57
N GLY A 23 -34.24 27.84 -40.52
CA GLY A 23 -35.47 27.08 -40.56
C GLY A 23 -36.47 27.62 -41.60
N LYS A 24 -36.63 28.95 -41.69
CA LYS A 24 -37.50 29.60 -42.68
C LYS A 24 -36.97 29.44 -44.11
N PHE A 25 -35.65 29.51 -44.32
CA PHE A 25 -35.00 29.27 -45.61
C PHE A 25 -35.29 27.85 -46.10
N VAL A 26 -35.10 26.84 -45.24
CA VAL A 26 -35.41 25.44 -45.58
C VAL A 26 -36.90 25.26 -45.89
N GLN A 27 -37.79 25.91 -45.12
CA GLN A 27 -39.23 25.86 -45.41
C GLN A 27 -39.60 26.52 -46.74
N ALA A 28 -38.96 27.64 -47.11
CA ALA A 28 -39.17 28.29 -48.40
C ALA A 28 -38.73 27.38 -49.56
N GLN A 29 -37.57 26.74 -49.43
CA GLN A 29 -37.07 25.78 -50.41
C GLN A 29 -38.00 24.56 -50.57
N LEU A 30 -38.50 24.01 -49.45
CA LEU A 30 -39.47 22.90 -49.49
C LEU A 30 -40.81 23.30 -50.11
N LYS A 31 -41.29 24.53 -49.87
CA LYS A 31 -42.51 25.05 -50.50
C LYS A 31 -42.33 25.19 -52.01
N TYR A 32 -41.16 25.65 -52.46
CA TYR A 32 -40.85 25.78 -53.87
C TYR A 32 -40.73 24.41 -54.56
N GLN A 33 -40.07 23.42 -53.94
CA GLN A 33 -40.03 22.05 -54.46
C GLN A 33 -41.43 21.42 -54.62
N LYS A 34 -42.34 21.70 -53.68
CA LYS A 34 -43.75 21.29 -53.80
C LYS A 34 -44.46 21.99 -54.96
N PHE A 35 -44.15 23.26 -55.21
CA PHE A 35 -44.66 24.01 -56.35
C PHE A 35 -44.16 23.43 -57.67
N GLU A 36 -42.86 23.11 -57.81
CA GLU A 36 -42.31 22.45 -59.00
C GLU A 36 -42.99 21.10 -59.26
N ALA A 37 -43.14 20.27 -58.23
CA ALA A 37 -43.81 18.98 -58.35
C ALA A 37 -45.31 19.10 -58.73
N LEU A 38 -45.98 20.18 -58.33
CA LEU A 38 -47.35 20.47 -58.73
C LEU A 38 -47.42 21.02 -60.15
N ARG A 39 -46.52 21.93 -60.54
CA ARG A 39 -46.37 22.50 -61.88
C ARG A 39 -46.20 21.38 -62.91
N ASP A 40 -45.27 20.46 -62.66
CA ASP A 40 -44.96 19.38 -63.59
C ASP A 40 -46.15 18.40 -63.73
N LYS A 41 -46.93 18.23 -62.66
CA LYS A 41 -48.18 17.44 -62.68
C LYS A 41 -49.31 18.14 -63.42
N THR A 42 -49.56 19.44 -63.22
CA THR A 42 -50.68 20.16 -63.85
C THR A 42 -50.43 20.50 -65.32
N ILE A 43 -49.20 20.85 -65.68
CA ILE A 43 -48.83 21.15 -67.08
C ILE A 43 -48.70 19.85 -67.91
N GLY A 44 -48.29 18.74 -67.28
CA GLY A 44 -48.13 17.44 -67.95
C GLY A 44 -49.41 16.63 -68.16
N SER A 45 -50.53 16.95 -67.47
CA SER A 45 -51.72 16.08 -67.41
C SER A 45 -53.04 16.66 -67.92
N ARG A 46 -53.10 17.91 -68.38
CA ARG A 46 -54.33 18.49 -68.96
C ARG A 46 -54.07 19.01 -70.37
N SER A 47 -54.77 18.44 -71.37
CA SER A 47 -54.93 19.07 -72.68
C SER A 47 -55.83 20.29 -72.52
N ILE A 48 -55.24 21.42 -72.15
CA ILE A 48 -55.93 22.71 -72.15
C ILE A 48 -55.86 23.21 -73.60
N GLU A 49 -57.01 23.35 -74.26
CA GLU A 49 -57.10 23.73 -75.68
C GLU A 49 -56.67 25.19 -75.96
N ASP A 50 -56.50 26.00 -74.92
CA ASP A 50 -56.05 27.40 -75.03
C ASP A 50 -54.53 27.55 -74.93
N ASN A 51 -53.86 27.48 -76.10
CA ASN A 51 -52.43 27.75 -76.24
C ASN A 51 -52.00 29.12 -75.66
N LYS A 52 -52.86 30.15 -75.70
CA LYS A 52 -52.57 31.47 -75.13
C LYS A 52 -52.52 31.46 -73.61
N PHE A 53 -53.42 30.72 -72.97
CA PHE A 53 -53.45 30.59 -71.50
C PHE A 53 -52.25 29.79 -71.00
N ILE A 54 -51.87 28.72 -71.69
CA ILE A 54 -50.66 27.94 -71.39
C ILE A 54 -49.40 28.80 -71.50
N LEU A 55 -49.29 29.64 -72.55
CA LEU A 55 -48.16 30.56 -72.71
C LEU A 55 -48.10 31.60 -71.59
N SER A 56 -49.23 32.19 -71.21
CA SER A 56 -49.31 33.13 -70.08
C SER A 56 -48.87 32.48 -68.77
N ILE A 57 -49.33 31.25 -68.50
CA ILE A 57 -48.91 30.49 -67.32
C ILE A 57 -47.41 30.22 -67.36
N LYS A 58 -46.87 29.81 -68.52
CA LYS A 58 -45.43 29.55 -68.67
C LYS A 58 -44.58 30.81 -68.46
N ASP A 59 -45.06 31.96 -68.90
CA ASP A 59 -44.36 33.23 -68.70
C ASP A 59 -44.44 33.70 -67.24
N GLU A 60 -45.59 33.50 -66.58
CA GLU A 60 -45.73 33.77 -65.14
C GLU A 60 -44.89 32.80 -64.29
N THR A 61 -44.81 31.51 -64.64
CA THR A 61 -43.96 30.55 -63.94
C THR A 61 -42.48 30.90 -64.08
N LYS A 62 -42.04 31.34 -65.27
CA LYS A 62 -40.65 31.80 -65.47
C LYS A 62 -40.32 33.03 -64.62
N LYS A 63 -41.26 33.97 -64.49
CA LYS A 63 -41.07 35.14 -63.61
C LYS A 63 -40.99 34.72 -62.14
N LEU A 64 -41.80 33.75 -61.71
CA LEU A 64 -41.76 33.20 -60.36
C LEU A 64 -40.47 32.40 -60.09
N GLU A 65 -39.97 31.67 -61.07
CA GLU A 65 -38.68 30.94 -61.00
C GLU A 65 -37.51 31.92 -60.86
N ALA A 66 -37.47 32.98 -61.67
CA ALA A 66 -36.46 34.03 -61.57
C ALA A 66 -36.51 34.73 -60.20
N LEU A 67 -37.69 35.15 -59.77
CA LEU A 67 -37.87 35.81 -58.47
C LEU A 67 -37.51 34.88 -57.31
N HIS A 68 -37.81 33.59 -57.40
CA HIS A 68 -37.37 32.60 -56.40
C HIS A 68 -35.84 32.47 -56.37
N GLY A 69 -35.19 32.41 -57.53
CA GLY A 69 -33.73 32.38 -57.64
C GLY A 69 -33.09 33.57 -56.96
N ASP A 70 -33.52 34.78 -57.32
CA ASP A 70 -33.00 36.04 -56.77
C ASP A 70 -33.19 36.10 -55.25
N LEU A 71 -34.39 35.76 -54.75
CA LEU A 71 -34.66 35.75 -53.30
C LEU A 71 -33.83 34.71 -52.55
N MET A 72 -33.62 33.52 -53.12
CA MET A 72 -32.82 32.48 -52.47
C MET A 72 -31.34 32.86 -52.42
N GLU A 73 -30.84 33.51 -53.47
CA GLU A 73 -29.48 34.03 -53.51
C GLU A 73 -29.27 35.13 -52.45
N GLU A 74 -30.18 36.11 -52.37
CA GLU A 74 -30.13 37.15 -51.33
C GLU A 74 -30.20 36.56 -49.92
N LEU A 75 -31.13 35.65 -49.66
CA LEU A 75 -31.27 34.98 -48.36
C LEU A 75 -30.03 34.16 -48.00
N GLN A 76 -29.42 33.49 -48.97
CA GLN A 76 -28.19 32.72 -48.75
C GLN A 76 -27.02 33.63 -48.41
N ASN A 77 -26.89 34.75 -49.12
CA ASN A 77 -25.87 35.76 -48.83
C ASN A 77 -26.04 36.33 -47.42
N ASP A 78 -27.26 36.69 -47.03
CA ASP A 78 -27.57 37.20 -45.70
C ASP A 78 -27.28 36.17 -44.58
N LEU A 79 -27.66 34.91 -44.80
CA LEU A 79 -27.30 33.81 -43.89
C LEU A 79 -25.79 33.68 -43.75
N GLN A 80 -25.05 33.78 -44.85
CA GLN A 80 -23.59 33.69 -44.83
C GLN A 80 -22.95 34.88 -44.12
N TYR A 81 -23.47 36.10 -44.31
CA TYR A 81 -23.03 37.27 -43.54
C TYR A 81 -23.29 37.09 -42.04
N LEU A 82 -24.46 36.58 -41.65
CA LEU A 82 -24.78 36.33 -40.24
C LEU A 82 -23.88 35.25 -39.62
N ILE A 83 -23.63 34.15 -40.33
CA ILE A 83 -22.74 33.07 -39.87
C ILE A 83 -21.31 33.61 -39.71
N THR A 84 -20.79 34.31 -40.71
CA THR A 84 -19.43 34.86 -40.64
C THR A 84 -19.28 35.93 -39.55
N PHE A 85 -20.33 36.72 -39.30
CA PHE A 85 -20.38 37.65 -38.19
C PHE A 85 -20.39 36.93 -36.83
N GLN A 86 -21.21 35.89 -36.70
CA GLN A 86 -21.26 35.03 -35.50
C GLN A 86 -19.90 34.39 -35.21
N ASP A 87 -19.23 33.85 -36.23
CA ASP A 87 -17.91 33.25 -36.08
C ASP A 87 -16.85 34.27 -35.66
N LYS A 88 -16.86 35.47 -36.27
CA LYS A 88 -15.96 36.56 -35.89
C LYS A 88 -16.19 37.01 -34.46
N LEU A 89 -17.44 37.19 -34.04
CA LEU A 89 -17.77 37.53 -32.66
C LEU A 89 -17.28 36.44 -31.71
N THR A 90 -17.62 35.18 -31.97
CA THR A 90 -17.24 34.05 -31.13
C THR A 90 -15.72 33.94 -31.00
N LYS A 91 -14.98 34.12 -32.10
CA LYS A 91 -13.53 34.11 -32.11
C LYS A 91 -12.94 35.27 -31.30
N ASN A 92 -13.44 36.48 -31.49
CA ASN A 92 -12.98 37.66 -30.75
C ASN A 92 -13.27 37.55 -29.26
N TYR A 93 -14.47 37.08 -28.88
CA TYR A 93 -14.83 36.87 -27.49
C TYR A 93 -14.01 35.76 -26.83
N LYS A 94 -13.80 34.64 -27.53
CA LYS A 94 -12.93 33.54 -27.04
C LYS A 94 -11.51 34.05 -26.82
N GLN A 95 -10.97 34.82 -27.76
CA GLN A 95 -9.64 35.40 -27.64
C GLN A 95 -9.55 36.37 -26.47
N PHE A 96 -10.51 37.28 -26.33
CA PHE A 96 -10.60 38.19 -25.18
C PHE A 96 -10.66 37.46 -23.84
N PHE A 97 -11.41 36.36 -23.77
CA PHE A 97 -11.49 35.55 -22.55
C PHE A 97 -10.17 34.83 -22.26
N ILE A 98 -9.52 34.26 -23.27
CA ILE A 98 -8.19 33.66 -23.14
C ILE A 98 -7.18 34.69 -22.64
N ASP A 99 -7.21 35.90 -23.20
CA ASP A 99 -6.29 36.96 -22.80
C ASP A 99 -6.59 37.49 -21.39
N LYS A 100 -7.86 37.53 -20.98
CA LYS A 100 -8.25 37.76 -19.57
C LYS A 100 -7.71 36.65 -18.66
N LEU A 101 -7.89 35.38 -19.01
CA LEU A 101 -7.39 34.24 -18.23
C LEU A 101 -5.86 34.25 -18.12
N LYS A 102 -5.14 34.58 -19.20
CA LYS A 102 -3.67 34.71 -19.17
C LYS A 102 -3.20 35.81 -18.22
N LYS A 103 -3.98 36.88 -18.05
CA LYS A 103 -3.68 37.97 -17.11
C LYS A 103 -3.94 37.58 -15.65
N ILE A 104 -4.70 36.53 -15.39
CA ILE A 104 -4.87 35.99 -14.03
C ILE A 104 -3.59 35.22 -13.69
N ALA A 105 -2.65 35.89 -13.02
CA ALA A 105 -1.46 35.27 -12.46
C ALA A 105 -1.86 34.38 -11.27
N LEU A 106 -2.22 33.13 -11.55
CA LEU A 106 -2.43 32.12 -10.53
C LEU A 106 -1.07 31.63 -10.02
N SER A 107 -0.97 31.38 -8.71
CA SER A 107 0.21 30.71 -8.16
C SER A 107 0.35 29.30 -8.73
N THR A 108 1.57 28.79 -8.81
CA THR A 108 1.86 27.42 -9.27
C THR A 108 1.12 26.35 -8.47
N GLU A 109 0.82 26.64 -7.20
CA GLU A 109 0.09 25.76 -6.30
C GLU A 109 -1.42 25.77 -6.55
N THR A 110 -2.02 26.95 -6.78
CA THR A 110 -3.46 27.04 -7.09
C THR A 110 -3.78 26.43 -8.45
N THR A 111 -2.92 26.61 -9.45
CA THR A 111 -3.05 25.94 -10.77
C THR A 111 -2.96 24.42 -10.65
N LYS A 112 -2.03 23.90 -9.83
CA LYS A 112 -1.91 22.47 -9.57
C LYS A 112 -3.16 21.90 -8.91
N ASN A 113 -3.71 22.59 -7.91
CA ASN A 113 -4.91 22.14 -7.20
C ASN A 113 -6.16 22.17 -8.10
N ILE A 114 -6.32 23.20 -8.92
CA ILE A 114 -7.38 23.29 -9.92
C ILE A 114 -7.24 22.16 -10.95
N GLY A 115 -6.03 21.91 -11.46
CA GLY A 115 -5.76 20.82 -12.40
C GLY A 115 -6.06 19.43 -11.84
N LEU A 116 -5.64 19.16 -10.59
CA LEU A 116 -5.95 17.91 -9.90
C LEU A 116 -7.46 17.74 -9.66
N SER A 117 -8.17 18.82 -9.31
CA SER A 117 -9.63 18.80 -9.16
C SER A 117 -10.33 18.43 -10.47
N TYR A 118 -9.92 19.00 -11.61
CA TYR A 118 -10.51 18.66 -12.91
C TYR A 118 -10.21 17.22 -13.38
N ILE A 119 -9.04 16.68 -13.01
CA ILE A 119 -8.69 15.27 -13.26
C ILE A 119 -9.57 14.35 -12.39
N ASN A 120 -9.73 14.66 -11.11
CA ASN A 120 -10.56 13.88 -10.19
C ASN A 120 -12.03 13.89 -10.61
N ASP A 121 -12.53 15.04 -11.06
CA ASP A 121 -13.90 15.19 -11.57
C ASP A 121 -14.13 14.55 -12.96
N LYS A 122 -13.08 13.96 -13.57
CA LYS A 122 -13.09 13.42 -14.95
C LYS A 122 -13.52 14.42 -16.03
N LYS A 123 -13.53 15.73 -15.73
CA LYS A 123 -13.87 16.79 -16.70
C LYS A 123 -12.76 17.00 -17.71
N ILE A 124 -11.52 16.66 -17.32
CA ILE A 124 -10.36 16.63 -18.20
C ILE A 124 -9.76 15.22 -18.09
N SER A 125 -9.84 14.43 -19.16
CA SER A 125 -9.00 13.26 -19.30
C SER A 125 -7.56 13.73 -19.49
N LYS A 126 -6.59 13.07 -18.85
CA LYS A 126 -5.17 13.31 -19.14
C LYS A 126 -4.99 13.17 -20.66
N ILE A 127 -4.71 14.28 -21.34
CA ILE A 127 -4.39 14.25 -22.77
C ILE A 127 -3.06 13.50 -22.85
N VAL A 128 -3.13 12.21 -23.20
CA VAL A 128 -1.96 11.46 -23.61
C VAL A 128 -1.60 12.01 -24.98
N ASN A 129 -0.77 13.06 -25.00
CA ASN A 129 -0.45 13.90 -26.17
C ASN A 129 0.28 13.16 -27.32
N SER A 130 0.34 11.85 -27.23
CA SER A 130 0.75 10.96 -28.29
C SER A 130 0.17 9.59 -27.95
N ILE A 131 -0.72 9.06 -28.77
CA ILE A 131 -0.67 7.62 -29.00
C ILE A 131 0.69 7.42 -29.67
N THR A 132 1.74 7.26 -28.86
CA THR A 132 3.01 6.76 -29.36
C THR A 132 2.69 5.36 -29.84
N PHE A 133 2.45 5.24 -31.14
CA PHE A 133 2.61 3.97 -31.82
C PHE A 133 4.09 3.65 -31.70
N ILE A 134 4.45 2.96 -30.62
CA ILE A 134 5.74 2.30 -30.52
C ILE A 134 5.57 1.08 -31.41
N PRO A 135 6.13 1.07 -32.64
CA PRO A 135 6.11 -0.16 -33.42
C PRO A 135 6.73 -1.23 -32.53
N SER A 136 6.01 -2.34 -32.34
CA SER A 136 6.57 -3.46 -31.60
C SER A 136 7.92 -3.79 -32.25
N LEU A 137 8.98 -3.84 -31.44
CA LEU A 137 10.27 -4.31 -31.91
C LEU A 137 10.05 -5.63 -32.67
N SER A 138 10.63 -5.75 -33.85
CA SER A 138 10.62 -7.02 -34.56
C SER A 138 11.26 -8.10 -33.68
N ILE A 139 10.91 -9.36 -33.90
CA ILE A 139 11.43 -10.49 -33.12
C ILE A 139 12.98 -10.48 -33.10
N ASN A 140 13.60 -10.12 -34.22
CA ASN A 140 15.06 -10.01 -34.34
C ASN A 140 15.63 -8.85 -33.49
N ASN A 141 14.92 -7.74 -33.37
CA ASN A 141 15.35 -6.64 -32.50
C ASN A 141 15.18 -7.01 -31.02
N TRP A 142 14.17 -7.81 -30.68
CA TRP A 142 14.02 -8.38 -29.33
C TRP A 142 15.15 -9.35 -28.97
N SER A 143 15.56 -10.23 -29.89
CA SER A 143 16.68 -11.14 -29.64
C SER A 143 17.98 -10.37 -29.44
N ASN A 144 18.27 -9.40 -30.32
CA ASN A 144 19.48 -8.57 -30.20
C ASN A 144 19.48 -7.73 -28.90
N LEU A 145 18.31 -7.24 -28.49
CA LEU A 145 18.16 -6.50 -27.25
C LEU A 145 18.33 -7.42 -26.04
N LEU A 146 17.82 -8.66 -26.09
CA LEU A 146 18.07 -9.66 -25.05
C LEU A 146 19.57 -10.01 -24.94
N ASP A 147 20.25 -10.22 -26.07
CA ASP A 147 21.68 -10.53 -26.08
C ASP A 147 22.50 -9.37 -25.51
N THR A 148 22.17 -8.13 -25.88
CA THR A 148 22.84 -6.93 -25.33
C THR A 148 22.50 -6.68 -23.86
N LEU A 149 21.28 -7.01 -23.41
CA LEU A 149 20.90 -6.95 -22.00
C LEU A 149 21.62 -8.03 -21.17
N GLN A 150 21.80 -9.23 -21.71
CA GLN A 150 22.58 -10.29 -21.05
C GLN A 150 24.05 -9.87 -20.83
N MET A 151 24.60 -9.04 -21.72
CA MET A 151 25.95 -8.49 -21.57
C MET A 151 26.01 -7.26 -20.65
N ASN A 152 24.86 -6.72 -20.22
CA ASN A 152 24.79 -5.52 -19.40
C ASN A 152 24.81 -5.86 -17.89
N ASN A 153 25.90 -5.48 -17.22
CA ASN A 153 26.08 -5.71 -15.78
C ASN A 153 24.98 -5.09 -14.90
N SER A 154 24.41 -3.95 -15.29
CA SER A 154 23.33 -3.31 -14.52
C SER A 154 22.04 -4.12 -14.62
N PHE A 155 21.76 -4.67 -15.81
CA PHE A 155 20.61 -5.55 -16.02
C PHE A 155 20.79 -6.86 -15.26
N LEU A 156 21.95 -7.51 -15.37
CA LEU A 156 22.25 -8.73 -14.61
C LEU A 156 22.15 -8.49 -13.10
N ASN A 157 22.68 -7.39 -12.59
CA ASN A 157 22.54 -7.03 -11.18
C ASN A 157 21.09 -6.81 -10.76
N CYS A 158 20.27 -6.21 -11.63
CA CYS A 158 18.84 -6.06 -11.38
C CYS A 158 18.13 -7.42 -11.39
N MET A 159 18.43 -8.28 -12.36
CA MET A 159 17.87 -9.63 -12.44
C MET A 159 18.27 -10.48 -11.23
N ASN A 160 19.52 -10.40 -10.77
CA ASN A 160 19.97 -11.08 -9.55
C ASN A 160 19.22 -10.58 -8.30
N LYS A 161 18.94 -9.27 -8.22
CA LYS A 161 18.12 -8.71 -7.13
C LYS A 161 16.67 -9.20 -7.19
N VAL A 162 16.09 -9.27 -8.39
CA VAL A 162 14.74 -9.81 -8.62
C VAL A 162 14.69 -11.29 -8.26
N GLU A 163 15.71 -12.07 -8.65
CA GLU A 163 15.81 -13.48 -8.33
C GLU A 163 15.95 -13.69 -6.82
N ALA A 164 16.83 -12.93 -6.14
CA ALA A 164 16.97 -12.97 -4.69
C ALA A 164 15.65 -12.61 -3.98
N PHE A 165 14.95 -11.59 -4.47
CA PHE A 165 13.63 -11.22 -3.95
C PHE A 165 12.60 -12.33 -4.14
N TYR A 166 12.59 -12.99 -5.30
CA TYR A 166 11.70 -14.11 -5.58
C TYR A 166 12.01 -15.33 -4.71
N ARG A 167 13.29 -15.67 -4.53
CA ARG A 167 13.72 -16.72 -3.60
C ARG A 167 13.26 -16.42 -2.17
N ASN A 168 13.42 -15.18 -1.71
CA ASN A 168 12.92 -14.76 -0.40
C ASN A 168 11.40 -14.87 -0.27
N LEU A 169 10.64 -14.55 -1.32
CA LEU A 169 9.18 -14.73 -1.33
C LEU A 169 8.80 -16.20 -1.26
N LEU A 170 9.47 -17.07 -2.03
CA LEU A 170 9.26 -18.51 -2.00
C LEU A 170 9.57 -19.10 -0.63
N GLU A 171 10.68 -18.72 0.00
CA GLU A 171 11.02 -19.16 1.35
C GLU A 171 10.00 -18.70 2.39
N LYS A 172 9.53 -17.45 2.31
CA LYS A 172 8.44 -16.96 3.18
C LYS A 172 7.16 -17.75 2.99
N HIS A 173 6.80 -18.06 1.75
CA HIS A 173 5.62 -18.88 1.46
C HIS A 173 5.79 -20.31 1.97
N PHE A 174 6.96 -20.91 1.76
CA PHE A 174 7.31 -22.24 2.27
C PHE A 174 7.22 -22.30 3.80
N ASN A 175 7.80 -21.33 4.51
CA ASN A 175 7.75 -21.27 5.97
C ASN A 175 6.33 -21.12 6.51
N ARG A 176 5.46 -20.35 5.83
CA ARG A 176 4.03 -20.29 6.16
C ARG A 176 3.36 -21.65 5.97
N ARG A 177 3.67 -22.36 4.90
CA ARG A 177 3.14 -23.71 4.65
C ARG A 177 3.67 -24.76 5.61
N LEU A 178 4.94 -24.66 6.04
CA LEU A 178 5.49 -25.53 7.08
C LEU A 178 4.77 -25.35 8.42
N ALA A 179 4.35 -24.13 8.76
CA ALA A 179 3.59 -23.87 9.99
C ALA A 179 2.20 -24.53 9.99
N GLU A 180 1.65 -24.87 8.81
CA GLU A 180 0.38 -25.58 8.66
C GLU A 180 0.53 -27.12 8.85
N ILE A 181 1.76 -27.64 8.92
CA ILE A 181 2.04 -29.07 9.07
C ILE A 181 1.86 -29.49 10.54
N PRO A 182 1.12 -30.58 10.84
CA PRO A 182 1.00 -31.09 12.20
C PRO A 182 2.37 -31.45 12.81
N GLU A 183 2.60 -31.14 14.09
CA GLU A 183 3.88 -31.40 14.79
C GLU A 183 4.28 -32.89 14.80
N ASN A 184 3.31 -33.79 14.65
CA ASN A 184 3.51 -35.24 14.62
C ASN A 184 3.93 -35.81 13.24
N THR A 185 4.21 -34.94 12.27
CA THR A 185 4.57 -35.37 10.91
C THR A 185 6.04 -35.82 10.84
N GLU A 186 6.30 -36.93 10.15
CA GLU A 186 7.66 -37.46 10.02
C GLU A 186 8.57 -36.55 9.20
N LYS A 187 9.84 -36.41 9.63
CA LYS A 187 10.84 -35.54 8.98
C LYS A 187 11.05 -35.88 7.50
N ILE A 188 10.94 -37.15 7.14
CA ILE A 188 11.08 -37.64 5.76
C ILE A 188 9.98 -37.07 4.86
N LEU A 189 8.73 -37.04 5.33
CA LEU A 189 7.60 -36.46 4.58
C LEU A 189 7.72 -34.94 4.43
N ILE A 190 8.33 -34.27 5.41
CA ILE A 190 8.60 -32.82 5.34
C ILE A 190 9.69 -32.53 4.30
N GLU A 191 10.72 -33.36 4.20
CA GLU A 191 11.76 -33.25 3.18
C GLU A 191 11.21 -33.54 1.77
N GLU A 192 10.41 -34.58 1.60
CA GLU A 192 9.73 -34.87 0.33
C GLU A 192 8.75 -33.75 -0.07
N TYR A 193 8.04 -33.16 0.90
CA TYR A 193 7.18 -32.00 0.66
C TYR A 193 7.98 -30.77 0.24
N LYS A 194 9.15 -30.54 0.86
CA LYS A 194 10.05 -29.44 0.49
C LYS A 194 10.49 -29.56 -0.96
N GLU A 195 10.93 -30.74 -1.38
CA GLU A 195 11.33 -30.98 -2.77
C GLU A 195 10.16 -30.80 -3.75
N ALA A 196 8.96 -31.27 -3.37
CA ALA A 196 7.76 -31.10 -4.19
C ALA A 196 7.32 -29.63 -4.28
N PHE A 197 7.46 -28.86 -3.20
CA PHE A 197 7.08 -27.45 -3.13
C PHE A 197 8.00 -26.55 -3.99
N PHE A 198 9.30 -26.85 -4.06
CA PHE A 198 10.22 -26.10 -4.93
C PHE A 198 10.01 -26.40 -6.42
N LYS A 199 9.43 -27.56 -6.77
CA LYS A 199 9.00 -27.87 -8.14
C LYS A 199 7.67 -27.19 -8.47
N ASP A 200 6.70 -27.23 -7.56
CA ASP A 200 5.38 -26.62 -7.69
C ASP A 200 5.02 -25.74 -6.46
N PRO A 201 5.27 -24.42 -6.50
CA PRO A 201 5.08 -23.52 -5.35
C PRO A 201 3.63 -23.32 -4.89
N THR A 202 2.66 -23.78 -5.68
CA THR A 202 1.22 -23.71 -5.38
C THR A 202 0.73 -24.89 -4.54
N LEU A 203 1.58 -25.91 -4.35
CA LEU A 203 1.23 -27.17 -3.68
C LEU A 203 1.04 -26.97 -2.17
N THR A 204 -0.15 -27.30 -1.67
CA THR A 204 -0.44 -27.32 -0.23
C THR A 204 -0.07 -28.69 0.36
N PHE A 205 0.29 -28.75 1.65
CA PHE A 205 0.61 -30.01 2.32
C PHE A 205 -0.54 -31.05 2.23
N ASN A 206 -1.79 -30.61 2.37
CA ASN A 206 -2.97 -31.48 2.22
C ASN A 206 -3.10 -32.06 0.80
N THR A 207 -2.82 -31.26 -0.23
CA THR A 207 -2.83 -31.73 -1.61
C THR A 207 -1.66 -32.66 -1.90
N PHE A 208 -0.49 -32.43 -1.29
CA PHE A 208 0.66 -33.33 -1.36
C PHE A 208 0.33 -34.70 -0.76
N ILE A 209 -0.23 -34.72 0.45
CA ILE A 209 -0.65 -35.95 1.12
C ILE A 209 -1.74 -36.68 0.31
N ARG A 210 -2.70 -35.95 -0.26
CA ARG A 210 -3.74 -36.53 -1.11
C ARG A 210 -3.13 -37.14 -2.38
N ASN A 211 -2.20 -36.45 -3.02
CA ASN A 211 -1.51 -36.92 -4.22
C ASN A 211 -0.61 -38.13 -3.95
N LEU A 212 0.07 -38.15 -2.80
CA LEU A 212 0.81 -39.34 -2.33
C LEU A 212 -0.13 -40.52 -2.13
N LYS A 213 -1.27 -40.32 -1.45
CA LYS A 213 -2.28 -41.36 -1.24
C LYS A 213 -2.86 -41.91 -2.54
N THR A 214 -3.00 -41.08 -3.58
CA THR A 214 -3.50 -41.53 -4.89
C THR A 214 -2.43 -42.16 -5.78
N LYS A 215 -1.14 -41.88 -5.54
CA LYS A 215 -0.02 -42.40 -6.35
C LYS A 215 0.57 -43.71 -5.80
N LEU A 216 0.42 -43.99 -4.51
CA LEU A 216 0.87 -45.23 -3.87
C LEU A 216 -0.19 -46.33 -4.05
N THR A 217 0.20 -47.47 -4.63
CA THR A 217 -0.58 -48.72 -4.56
C THR A 217 -0.65 -49.24 -3.11
N GLU A 218 -1.72 -49.95 -2.74
CA GLU A 218 -1.95 -50.45 -1.37
C GLU A 218 -0.74 -51.23 -0.81
N GLU A 219 -0.05 -51.99 -1.66
CA GLU A 219 1.14 -52.75 -1.30
C GLU A 219 2.37 -51.88 -0.95
N GLU A 220 2.57 -50.74 -1.61
CA GLU A 220 3.67 -49.81 -1.28
C GLU A 220 3.38 -49.04 0.00
N PHE A 221 2.10 -48.78 0.27
CA PHE A 221 1.66 -48.16 1.52
C PHE A 221 1.84 -49.10 2.73
N GLU A 222 1.55 -50.40 2.58
CA GLU A 222 1.83 -51.39 3.62
C GLU A 222 3.34 -51.61 3.84
N LYS A 223 4.13 -51.65 2.77
CA LYS A 223 5.61 -51.71 2.87
C LYS A 223 6.18 -50.47 3.58
N ARG A 224 5.64 -49.28 3.31
CA ARG A 224 6.04 -48.06 4.02
C ARG A 224 5.58 -48.04 5.48
N ARG A 225 4.36 -48.50 5.79
CA ARG A 225 3.88 -48.63 7.18
C ARG A 225 4.74 -49.60 7.99
N THR A 226 5.07 -50.76 7.43
CA THR A 226 5.93 -51.75 8.09
C THR A 226 7.36 -51.21 8.29
N LEU A 227 7.91 -50.46 7.33
CA LEU A 227 9.19 -49.74 7.51
C LEU A 227 9.11 -48.67 8.62
N ILE A 228 8.01 -47.92 8.70
CA ILE A 228 7.79 -46.91 9.75
C ILE A 228 7.67 -47.58 11.13
N GLU A 229 6.92 -48.67 11.25
CA GLU A 229 6.81 -49.42 12.49
C GLU A 229 8.15 -50.04 12.90
N ASN A 230 8.90 -50.59 11.94
CA ASN A 230 10.22 -51.15 12.20
C ASN A 230 11.22 -50.08 12.64
N THR A 231 11.21 -48.89 12.05
CA THR A 231 12.08 -47.79 12.47
C THR A 231 11.70 -47.21 13.84
N LYS A 232 10.41 -47.22 14.22
CA LYS A 232 9.98 -46.91 15.58
C LYS A 232 10.47 -47.97 16.57
N LYS A 233 10.28 -49.26 16.24
CA LYS A 233 10.76 -50.39 17.05
C LYS A 233 12.28 -50.39 17.22
N THR A 234 13.05 -50.05 16.18
CA THR A 234 14.53 -49.97 16.29
C THR A 234 14.96 -48.79 17.15
N LYS A 235 14.35 -47.61 17.03
CA LYS A 235 14.62 -46.46 17.92
C LYS A 235 14.26 -46.75 19.37
N GLU A 236 13.14 -47.45 19.61
CA GLU A 236 12.77 -47.91 20.95
C GLU A 236 13.78 -48.93 21.48
N LEU A 237 14.21 -49.89 20.65
CA LEU A 237 15.26 -50.85 21.01
C LEU A 237 16.60 -50.16 21.31
N GLU A 238 16.99 -49.13 20.56
CA GLU A 238 18.21 -48.36 20.81
C GLU A 238 18.11 -47.58 22.12
N LYS A 239 16.97 -46.94 22.39
CA LYS A 239 16.71 -46.29 23.69
C LYS A 239 16.77 -47.30 24.84
N LEU A 240 16.16 -48.46 24.68
CA LEU A 240 16.22 -49.53 25.69
C LEU A 240 17.65 -50.05 25.89
N LYS A 241 18.44 -50.22 24.82
CA LYS A 241 19.86 -50.58 24.91
C LYS A 241 20.69 -49.50 25.61
N GLN A 242 20.43 -48.23 25.34
CA GLN A 242 21.08 -47.12 26.04
C GLN A 242 20.72 -47.11 27.53
N GLN A 243 19.44 -47.28 27.86
CA GLN A 243 18.98 -47.40 29.25
C GLN A 243 19.61 -48.61 29.97
N GLN A 244 19.72 -49.76 29.32
CA GLN A 244 20.41 -50.93 29.87
C GLN A 244 21.91 -50.68 30.08
N LYS A 245 22.58 -50.01 29.13
CA LYS A 245 23.98 -49.59 29.29
C LYS A 245 24.16 -48.60 30.43
N GLU A 246 23.24 -47.67 30.60
CA GLU A 246 23.24 -46.73 31.73
C GLU A 246 23.03 -47.46 33.05
N GLN A 247 22.04 -48.34 33.13
CA GLN A 247 21.76 -49.15 34.33
C GLN A 247 22.96 -50.02 34.72
N THR A 248 23.55 -50.75 33.77
CA THR A 248 24.76 -51.56 34.01
C THR A 248 25.94 -50.69 34.42
N SER A 249 26.12 -49.51 33.81
CA SER A 249 27.17 -48.57 34.22
C SER A 249 26.94 -48.03 35.65
N THR A 250 25.70 -47.73 36.02
CA THR A 250 25.37 -47.25 37.37
C THR A 250 25.54 -48.35 38.42
N LEU A 251 25.24 -49.60 38.08
CA LEU A 251 25.44 -50.75 38.93
C LEU A 251 26.94 -51.04 39.12
N ASN A 252 27.73 -50.98 38.06
CA ASN A 252 29.18 -51.08 38.13
C ASN A 252 29.81 -49.93 38.94
N ASP A 253 29.31 -48.69 38.76
CA ASP A 253 29.73 -47.54 39.56
C ASP A 253 29.38 -47.73 41.05
N TYR A 254 28.23 -48.33 41.36
CA TYR A 254 27.81 -48.63 42.75
C TYR A 254 28.75 -49.63 43.42
N PHE A 255 29.19 -50.67 42.71
CA PHE A 255 30.16 -51.62 43.24
C PHE A 255 31.59 -51.07 43.32
N LYS A 256 31.91 -50.04 42.52
CA LYS A 256 33.27 -49.48 42.43
C LYS A 256 33.55 -48.37 43.46
N TYR A 257 32.54 -47.63 43.90
CA TYR A 257 32.70 -46.48 44.79
C TYR A 257 32.02 -46.71 46.14
N SER A 258 32.48 -46.02 47.18
CA SER A 258 31.73 -45.96 48.45
C SER A 258 30.40 -45.23 48.27
N ASP A 259 29.41 -45.54 49.12
CA ASP A 259 28.06 -44.94 49.04
C ASP A 259 28.06 -43.41 48.99
N LYS A 260 28.94 -42.76 49.78
CA LYS A 260 29.07 -41.30 49.79
C LYS A 260 29.57 -40.76 48.45
N GLU A 261 30.54 -41.43 47.83
CA GLU A 261 31.14 -40.98 46.57
C GLU A 261 30.24 -41.28 45.37
N PHE A 262 29.53 -42.42 45.39
CA PHE A 262 28.49 -42.75 44.42
C PHE A 262 27.37 -41.70 44.41
N GLN A 263 26.84 -41.34 45.59
CA GLN A 263 25.81 -40.29 45.70
C GLN A 263 26.33 -38.92 45.22
N ARG A 264 27.59 -38.57 45.52
CA ARG A 264 28.20 -37.32 45.05
C ARG A 264 28.26 -37.26 43.53
N ARG A 265 28.66 -38.35 42.87
CA ARG A 265 28.72 -38.45 41.39
C ARG A 265 27.34 -38.42 40.76
N ARG A 266 26.35 -39.08 41.35
CA ARG A 266 24.95 -39.06 40.88
C ARG A 266 24.36 -37.65 40.93
N ARG A 267 24.60 -36.92 42.03
CA ARG A 267 24.20 -35.50 42.15
C ARG A 267 24.89 -34.62 41.11
N LYS A 268 26.14 -34.90 40.76
CA LYS A 268 26.88 -34.15 39.73
C LYS A 268 26.34 -34.41 38.32
N LYS A 269 25.99 -35.66 37.99
CA LYS A 269 25.37 -36.04 36.69
C LYS A 269 23.94 -35.49 36.52
N GLN A 270 23.16 -35.37 37.61
CA GLN A 270 21.79 -34.84 37.57
C GLN A 270 21.70 -33.31 37.47
N ARG A 271 22.81 -32.59 37.70
CA ARG A 271 22.84 -31.13 37.55
C ARG A 271 22.88 -30.80 36.05
N LYS A 272 21.83 -30.14 35.56
CA LYS A 272 21.81 -29.56 34.21
C LYS A 272 22.87 -28.47 34.08
N SER A 273 23.50 -28.36 32.92
CA SER A 273 24.43 -27.26 32.64
C SER A 273 23.65 -25.96 32.38
N LEU A 274 24.28 -24.79 32.65
CA LEU A 274 23.65 -23.49 32.41
C LEU A 274 23.26 -23.30 30.92
N SER A 275 24.02 -23.89 30.02
CA SER A 275 23.75 -23.95 28.58
C SER A 275 22.49 -24.76 28.23
N GLU A 276 22.23 -25.87 28.92
CA GLU A 276 21.02 -26.68 28.71
C GLU A 276 19.76 -25.96 29.20
N ILE A 277 19.87 -25.23 30.31
CA ILE A 277 18.75 -24.46 30.88
C ILE A 277 18.37 -23.29 29.97
N ALA A 278 19.33 -22.69 29.27
CA ALA A 278 19.08 -21.58 28.34
C ALA A 278 18.41 -22.01 27.02
N GLN A 279 18.49 -23.29 26.64
CA GLN A 279 17.92 -23.81 25.39
C GLN A 279 16.56 -24.49 25.58
N GLU A 280 16.15 -24.80 26.81
CA GLU A 280 14.82 -25.35 27.09
C GLU A 280 13.75 -24.25 26.92
N PRO A 281 12.68 -24.49 26.14
CA PRO A 281 11.57 -23.54 26.06
C PRO A 281 10.96 -23.36 27.45
N LEU A 282 10.67 -22.11 27.81
CA LEU A 282 9.97 -21.74 29.04
C LEU A 282 8.62 -22.46 29.07
N LYS A 283 8.55 -23.60 29.74
CA LYS A 283 7.28 -24.22 30.12
C LYS A 283 6.61 -23.24 31.07
N GLU A 284 5.45 -22.72 30.71
CA GLU A 284 4.55 -22.03 31.63
C GLU A 284 4.23 -23.03 32.75
N GLN A 285 4.95 -22.91 33.87
CA GLN A 285 4.63 -23.66 35.07
C GLN A 285 3.41 -22.99 35.69
N GLU A 286 2.29 -23.70 35.80
CA GLU A 286 1.16 -23.28 36.62
C GLU A 286 1.66 -22.95 38.03
N ILE A 287 1.57 -21.67 38.39
CA ILE A 287 2.03 -21.19 39.69
C ILE A 287 0.94 -21.50 40.71
N ASP A 288 1.13 -22.60 41.42
CA ASP A 288 0.33 -23.00 42.59
C ASP A 288 0.32 -21.87 43.66
N ASP A 289 -0.78 -21.70 44.39
CA ASP A 289 -1.01 -20.51 45.25
C ASP A 289 0.04 -20.36 46.36
N LYS A 290 0.59 -21.48 46.85
CA LYS A 290 1.72 -21.49 47.80
C LYS A 290 3.00 -20.89 47.23
N LYS A 291 3.21 -21.01 45.91
CA LYS A 291 4.36 -20.38 45.24
C LYS A 291 4.11 -18.89 45.03
N LYS A 292 2.87 -18.47 44.74
CA LYS A 292 2.50 -17.05 44.65
C LYS A 292 2.74 -16.33 45.98
N GLU A 293 2.26 -16.88 47.10
CA GLU A 293 2.48 -16.28 48.43
C GLU A 293 3.97 -16.12 48.76
N LYS A 294 4.81 -17.11 48.39
CA LYS A 294 6.26 -17.03 48.60
C LYS A 294 6.91 -15.96 47.73
N ILE A 295 6.46 -15.80 46.50
CA ILE A 295 6.95 -14.77 45.58
C ILE A 295 6.55 -13.39 46.09
N GLU A 296 5.31 -13.20 46.56
CA GLU A 296 4.86 -11.94 47.18
C GLU A 296 5.66 -11.60 48.43
N LYS A 297 5.83 -12.55 49.36
CA LYS A 297 6.67 -12.34 50.55
C LYS A 297 8.13 -12.05 50.23
N PHE A 298 8.62 -12.52 49.09
CA PHE A 298 9.98 -12.21 48.64
C PHE A 298 10.05 -10.81 48.04
N LYS A 299 9.07 -10.43 47.20
CA LYS A 299 8.98 -9.08 46.62
C LYS A 299 8.86 -8.01 47.69
N SER A 300 7.99 -8.20 48.69
CA SER A 300 7.80 -7.21 49.76
C SER A 300 9.09 -7.00 50.57
N LYS A 301 9.84 -8.07 50.87
CA LYS A 301 11.15 -7.96 51.54
C LYS A 301 12.22 -7.34 50.65
N PHE A 302 12.11 -7.51 49.34
CA PHE A 302 13.07 -6.99 48.38
C PHE A 302 12.84 -5.49 48.15
N GLU A 303 11.60 -5.04 47.97
CA GLU A 303 11.23 -3.63 47.84
C GLU A 303 11.63 -2.83 49.09
N ASP A 304 11.28 -3.30 50.29
CA ASP A 304 11.63 -2.64 51.56
C ASP A 304 13.14 -2.46 51.78
N SER A 305 13.95 -3.42 51.32
CA SER A 305 15.41 -3.40 51.49
C SER A 305 16.13 -2.69 50.35
N PHE A 306 15.54 -2.65 49.16
CA PHE A 306 16.08 -1.97 48.00
C PHE A 306 15.82 -0.46 48.07
N GLU A 307 14.59 -0.05 48.41
CA GLU A 307 14.24 1.36 48.58
C GLU A 307 15.09 2.03 49.66
N LYS A 308 15.25 1.38 50.82
CA LYS A 308 16.07 1.93 51.92
C LYS A 308 17.56 2.09 51.60
N LYS A 309 18.08 1.34 50.63
CA LYS A 309 19.53 1.20 50.44
C LYS A 309 20.01 1.77 49.10
N TYR A 310 19.13 1.91 48.12
CA TYR A 310 19.50 2.26 46.74
C TYR A 310 18.59 3.31 46.09
N LEU A 311 17.46 3.70 46.69
CA LEU A 311 16.75 4.91 46.26
C LEU A 311 17.19 6.12 47.10
N LEU A 312 17.47 7.22 46.40
CA LEU A 312 17.90 8.52 46.93
C LEU A 312 16.93 8.97 48.04
N GLN A 313 17.48 9.29 49.21
CA GLN A 313 16.70 9.88 50.31
C GLN A 313 16.51 11.38 50.00
N GLU A 314 15.46 12.02 50.54
CA GLU A 314 15.10 13.44 50.24
C GLU A 314 16.24 14.45 50.45
N GLU A 315 17.33 14.07 51.14
CA GLU A 315 18.55 14.87 51.31
C GLU A 315 19.38 15.03 50.02
N ASP A 316 19.21 14.15 49.02
CA ASP A 316 19.94 14.22 47.73
C ASP A 316 19.29 15.19 46.72
N LEU A 317 18.19 15.85 47.08
CA LEU A 317 17.51 16.87 46.27
C LEU A 317 17.83 18.32 46.70
N GLU A 318 18.51 18.55 47.83
CA GLU A 318 19.00 19.89 48.19
C GLU A 318 20.25 20.23 47.37
N ASP A 319 20.28 21.43 46.78
CA ASP A 319 21.43 21.92 46.00
C ASP A 319 22.72 21.81 46.86
N PRO A 320 23.76 21.09 46.42
CA PRO A 320 24.97 20.86 47.21
C PRO A 320 25.65 22.16 47.69
N LEU A 321 25.42 23.28 46.99
CA LEU A 321 25.87 24.60 47.43
C LEU A 321 25.18 25.10 48.70
N ASP A 322 23.89 24.79 48.89
CA ASP A 322 23.14 25.17 50.07
C ASP A 322 23.49 24.31 51.28
N LEU A 323 23.80 23.02 51.08
CA LEU A 323 24.42 22.16 52.10
C LEU A 323 25.75 22.74 52.60
N ILE A 324 26.62 23.18 51.69
CA ILE A 324 27.90 23.82 52.04
C ILE A 324 27.66 25.14 52.79
N ARG A 325 26.69 25.96 52.37
CA ARG A 325 26.34 27.22 53.05
C ARG A 325 25.77 27.00 54.45
N LYS A 326 24.88 26.02 54.64
CA LYS A 326 24.35 25.62 55.97
C LYS A 326 25.50 25.18 56.87
N ARG A 327 26.37 24.28 56.40
CA ARG A 327 27.55 23.81 57.17
C ARG A 327 28.50 24.93 57.55
N LYS A 328 28.74 25.90 56.65
CA LYS A 328 29.60 27.05 56.93
C LYS A 328 28.99 27.96 57.99
N LYS A 329 27.68 28.22 57.93
CA LYS A 329 26.95 28.98 58.96
C LYS A 329 26.98 28.28 60.32
N GLU A 330 26.85 26.95 60.35
CA GLU A 330 26.94 26.18 61.59
C GLU A 330 28.34 26.23 62.18
N LYS A 331 29.38 26.02 61.36
CA LYS A 331 30.78 26.16 61.79
C LYS A 331 31.10 27.57 62.31
N ASP A 332 30.58 28.61 61.66
CA ASP A 332 30.78 29.99 62.12
C ASP A 332 30.06 30.24 63.46
N LYS A 333 28.89 29.64 63.69
CA LYS A 333 28.19 29.69 64.99
C LYS A 333 28.95 28.94 66.06
N GLU A 334 29.43 27.72 65.76
CA GLU A 334 30.27 26.94 66.68
C GLU A 334 31.53 27.71 67.05
N TYR A 335 32.20 28.32 66.06
CA TYR A 335 33.40 29.11 66.29
C TYR A 335 33.13 30.36 67.14
N LYS A 336 32.03 31.08 66.87
CA LYS A 336 31.62 32.20 67.73
C LYS A 336 31.32 31.76 69.16
N ASN A 337 30.59 30.66 69.33
CA ASN A 337 30.34 30.08 70.65
C ASN A 337 31.64 29.69 71.35
N PHE A 338 32.62 29.16 70.61
CA PHE A 338 33.95 28.84 71.15
C PHE A 338 34.71 30.08 71.60
N ILE A 339 34.73 31.14 70.77
CA ILE A 339 35.34 32.43 71.13
C ILE A 339 34.66 33.05 72.36
N ASP A 340 33.33 33.05 72.41
CA ASP A 340 32.58 33.62 73.53
C ASP A 340 32.85 32.85 74.82
N LYS A 341 33.04 31.52 74.73
CA LYS A 341 33.44 30.68 75.86
C LYS A 341 34.83 31.05 76.36
N PHE A 342 35.80 31.22 75.46
CA PHE A 342 37.16 31.68 75.80
C PHE A 342 37.21 33.10 76.36
N LYS A 343 36.35 34.00 75.88
CA LYS A 343 36.26 35.37 76.40
C LYS A 343 35.66 35.41 77.80
N LYS A 344 34.66 34.56 78.09
CA LYS A 344 34.11 34.41 79.45
C LYS A 344 35.14 33.82 80.41
N GLU A 345 35.87 32.79 79.98
CA GLU A 345 36.94 32.18 80.79
C GLU A 345 38.05 33.19 81.11
N ARG A 346 38.41 34.10 80.18
CA ARG A 346 39.37 35.18 80.46
C ARG A 346 38.83 36.30 81.36
N SER A 347 37.55 36.66 81.25
CA SER A 347 36.96 37.68 82.13
C SER A 347 36.79 37.21 83.57
N ASP A 348 36.71 35.89 83.78
CA ASP A 348 36.62 35.27 85.11
C ASP A 348 38.01 35.06 85.76
N GLU A 349 39.11 35.13 84.98
CA GLU A 349 40.50 35.12 85.48
C GLU A 349 41.01 36.51 85.88
N ASP A 350 40.48 37.60 85.31
CA ASP A 350 40.86 38.98 85.65
C ASP A 350 40.10 39.56 86.88
N PHE A 351 39.24 38.77 87.54
CA PHE A 351 38.49 39.15 88.75
C PHE A 351 38.73 38.25 89.97
N ASN A 352 39.78 37.43 89.98
CA ASN A 352 40.25 36.69 91.16
C ASN A 352 41.62 37.15 91.65
#